data_AF-A0A2V9VJH7-F1
#
_entry.id   AF-A0A2V9VJH7-F1
#
_cell.length_a   1.000
_cell.length_b   1.000
_cell.length_c   1.000
_cell.angle_alpha   90.00
_cell.angle_beta   90.00
_cell.angle_gamma   90.00
#
_symmetry.space_group_name_H-M   'P 1'
#
loop_
_entity.id
_entity.type
_entity.pdbx_description
1 polymer ?
#
loop_
_entity_poly.entity_id
_entity_poly.type
_entity_poly.pdbx_seq_one_letter_code
_entity_poly.pdbx_strand_id
1 'polypeptide(L)'
;MSVTTSKLPGKGLQPGTFIGQQVLKTTTGNVTIPTVVTVGDPVFVQRPTVTFNTARGLNPPPQVISVASTSGSLRFTPIAASGKGGNWLSISPSGTGCCFTPTNVTVHANASALAVGTYVGEINVIEFANPGKSMTIPVVLHVTATTPANGEEP
;
A
#
# COMPACT_ATOMS: atom_id res chain seq x y z
N MET A 1 -7.50 16.06 11.52
CA MET A 1 -6.62 15.47 12.54
C MET A 1 -6.29 14.07 12.07
N SER A 2 -5.05 13.81 11.66
CA SER A 2 -4.67 12.51 11.10
C SER A 2 -3.32 12.11 11.68
N VAL A 3 -3.25 10.90 12.25
CA VAL A 3 -2.02 10.33 12.76
C VAL A 3 -1.11 10.05 11.57
N THR A 4 -0.01 10.80 11.46
CA THR A 4 1.02 10.52 10.45
C THR A 4 1.86 9.34 10.94
N THR A 5 1.65 8.15 10.40
CA THR A 5 2.41 6.92 10.75
C THR A 5 3.93 7.12 10.65
N SER A 6 4.40 8.03 9.77
CA SER A 6 5.80 8.39 9.63
C SER A 6 6.44 9.01 10.88
N LYS A 7 5.62 9.54 11.81
CA LYS A 7 6.03 10.15 13.08
C LYS A 7 5.91 9.21 14.28
N LEU A 8 5.43 7.98 14.08
CA LEU A 8 5.48 6.96 15.12
C LEU A 8 6.89 6.33 15.15
N PRO A 9 7.45 6.04 16.33
CA PRO A 9 8.66 5.23 16.44
C PRO A 9 8.51 3.92 15.66
N GLY A 10 9.54 3.52 14.91
CA GLY A 10 9.48 2.34 14.02
C GLY A 10 8.43 2.45 12.90
N LYS A 11 7.94 3.66 12.57
CA LYS A 11 6.85 3.90 11.59
C LYS A 11 5.51 3.24 11.97
N GLY A 12 5.34 2.83 13.23
CA GLY A 12 4.20 2.02 13.66
C GLY A 12 4.25 0.57 13.16
N LEU A 13 5.43 0.09 12.71
CA LEU A 13 5.65 -1.27 12.22
C LEU A 13 6.09 -2.25 13.32
N GLN A 14 6.41 -1.74 14.51
CA GLN A 14 6.76 -2.55 15.66
C GLN A 14 5.57 -2.57 16.64
N PRO A 15 5.23 -3.74 17.21
CA PRO A 15 4.22 -3.82 18.26
C PRO A 15 4.65 -2.95 19.44
N GLY A 16 3.71 -2.18 19.98
CA GLY A 16 3.99 -1.26 21.07
C GLY A 16 2.88 -0.23 21.30
N THR A 17 2.83 0.30 22.52
CA THR A 17 2.00 1.44 22.87
C THR A 17 2.80 2.72 22.61
N PHE A 18 2.41 3.45 21.56
CA PHE A 18 3.01 4.73 21.21
C PHE A 18 2.19 5.85 21.84
N ILE A 19 2.79 6.57 22.77
CA ILE A 19 2.21 7.76 23.37
C ILE A 19 2.77 8.96 22.62
N GLY A 20 1.89 9.69 21.94
CA GLY A 20 2.18 10.96 21.30
C GLY A 20 1.43 12.09 21.99
N GLN A 21 1.80 13.32 21.65
CA GLN A 21 1.04 14.50 22.05
C GLN A 21 0.77 15.35 20.81
N GLN A 22 -0.48 15.75 20.63
CA GLN A 22 -0.85 16.78 19.68
C GLN A 22 -0.71 18.13 20.37
N VAL A 23 0.22 18.97 19.90
CA VAL A 23 0.41 20.33 20.42
C VAL A 23 -0.33 21.31 19.53
N LEU A 24 -1.28 22.03 20.14
CA LEU A 24 -1.98 23.16 19.57
C LEU A 24 -1.28 24.42 20.08
N LYS A 25 -0.59 25.14 19.19
CA LYS A 25 0.08 26.40 19.53
C LYS A 25 -0.84 27.57 19.19
N THR A 26 -0.97 28.51 20.12
CA THR A 26 -1.62 29.81 19.94
C THR A 26 -0.61 30.91 20.26
N THR A 27 -0.91 32.15 19.90
CA THR A 27 -0.06 33.31 20.19
C THR A 27 0.21 33.50 21.69
N THR A 28 -0.70 33.02 22.55
CA THR A 28 -0.67 33.18 24.01
C THR A 28 -0.33 31.92 24.78
N GLY A 29 -0.14 30.76 24.13
CA GLY A 29 0.19 29.53 24.83
C GLY A 29 0.07 28.26 24.00
N ASN A 30 0.43 27.13 24.58
CA ASN A 30 0.30 25.82 23.97
C ASN A 30 -0.70 24.95 24.76
N VAL A 31 -1.54 24.21 24.04
CA VAL A 31 -2.43 23.18 24.58
C VAL A 31 -1.95 21.84 24.06
N THR A 32 -1.94 20.84 24.93
CA THR A 32 -1.41 19.51 24.65
C THR A 32 -2.49 18.47 24.83
N ILE A 33 -2.73 17.66 23.79
CA ILE A 33 -3.66 16.53 23.84
C ILE A 33 -2.85 15.23 23.78
N PRO A 34 -2.84 14.41 24.85
CA PRO A 34 -2.20 13.11 24.81
C PRO A 34 -2.97 12.18 23.86
N THR A 35 -2.25 11.42 23.05
CA THR A 35 -2.80 10.42 22.13
C THR A 35 -2.07 9.11 22.36
N VAL A 36 -2.83 8.04 22.64
CA VAL A 36 -2.28 6.69 22.82
C VAL A 36 -2.65 5.86 21.59
N VAL A 37 -1.65 5.26 20.95
CA VAL A 37 -1.81 4.36 19.80
C VAL A 37 -1.19 3.02 20.14
N THR A 38 -2.00 1.97 20.22
CA THR A 38 -1.49 0.62 20.47
C THR A 38 -1.38 -0.14 19.15
N VAL A 39 -0.16 -0.50 18.76
CA VAL A 39 0.13 -1.39 17.63
C VAL A 39 0.30 -2.80 18.20
N GLY A 40 -0.49 -3.76 17.74
CA GLY A 40 -0.34 -5.17 18.13
C GLY A 40 0.69 -5.90 17.25
N ASP A 41 1.02 -7.14 17.59
CA ASP A 41 1.91 -7.97 16.77
C ASP A 41 1.39 -8.07 15.32
N PRO A 42 2.29 -8.02 14.32
CA PRO A 42 1.90 -8.19 12.93
C PRO A 42 1.38 -9.61 12.73
N VAL A 43 0.13 -9.73 12.27
CA VAL A 43 -0.49 -11.03 11.95
C VAL A 43 -0.16 -11.49 10.52
N PHE A 44 0.34 -10.57 9.68
CA PHE A 44 0.78 -10.83 8.31
C PHE A 44 2.30 -10.74 8.19
N VAL A 45 2.87 -11.56 7.31
CA VAL A 45 4.28 -11.48 6.94
C VAL A 45 4.49 -10.26 6.06
N GLN A 46 5.31 -9.31 6.54
CA GLN A 46 5.60 -8.08 5.82
C GLN A 46 6.16 -8.35 4.43
N ARG A 47 5.73 -7.56 3.44
CA ARG A 47 6.19 -7.69 2.05
C ARG A 47 6.89 -6.45 1.54
N PRO A 48 7.87 -6.61 0.64
CA PRO A 48 8.52 -5.48 -0.01
C PRO A 48 7.58 -4.78 -1.00
N THR A 49 7.97 -3.56 -1.37
CA THR A 49 7.35 -2.75 -2.42
C THR A 49 7.27 -3.52 -3.73
N VAL A 50 6.14 -3.38 -4.42
CA VAL A 50 5.88 -3.95 -5.74
C VAL A 50 6.15 -2.86 -6.79
N THR A 51 7.05 -3.11 -7.74
CA THR A 51 7.44 -2.11 -8.75
C THR A 51 7.12 -2.60 -10.14
N PHE A 52 6.34 -1.83 -10.89
CA PHE A 52 6.04 -2.04 -12.30
C PHE A 52 6.76 -1.02 -13.17
N ASN A 53 7.37 -1.47 -14.26
CA ASN A 53 7.96 -0.60 -15.27
C ASN A 53 7.28 -0.90 -16.60
N THR A 54 6.77 0.12 -17.27
CA THR A 54 6.11 0.00 -18.57
C THR A 54 6.33 1.26 -19.40
N ALA A 55 6.04 1.16 -20.69
CA ALA A 55 5.99 2.31 -21.56
C ALA A 55 4.54 2.83 -21.69
N ARG A 56 4.37 4.09 -22.06
CA ARG A 56 3.06 4.72 -22.29
C ARG A 56 2.22 3.87 -23.24
N GLY A 57 0.96 3.60 -22.86
CA GLY A 57 0.02 2.84 -23.69
C GLY A 57 0.17 1.31 -23.59
N LEU A 58 1.16 0.80 -22.85
CA LEU A 58 1.37 -0.63 -22.64
C LEU A 58 1.11 -1.00 -21.17
N ASN A 59 0.40 -2.11 -20.94
CA ASN A 59 0.22 -2.65 -19.60
C ASN A 59 1.41 -3.56 -19.23
N PRO A 60 2.04 -3.37 -18.05
CA PRO A 60 3.10 -4.25 -17.59
C PRO A 60 2.57 -5.66 -17.29
N PRO A 61 3.44 -6.67 -17.26
CA PRO A 61 3.05 -8.00 -16.79
C PRO A 61 2.55 -7.95 -15.35
N PRO A 62 1.48 -8.68 -15.01
CA PRO A 62 0.96 -8.72 -13.65
C PRO A 62 1.97 -9.35 -12.69
N GLN A 63 1.99 -8.89 -11.44
CA GLN A 63 2.88 -9.41 -10.40
C GLN A 63 2.11 -10.23 -9.39
N VAL A 64 2.60 -11.44 -9.11
CA VAL A 64 2.03 -12.31 -8.09
C VAL A 64 2.70 -12.02 -6.75
N ILE A 65 1.88 -11.83 -5.72
CA ILE A 65 2.33 -11.59 -4.35
C ILE A 65 1.75 -12.66 -3.42
N SER A 66 2.60 -13.28 -2.63
CA SER A 66 2.20 -14.29 -1.65
C SER A 66 1.78 -13.64 -0.35
N VAL A 67 0.51 -13.68 0.00
CA VAL A 67 0.03 -13.20 1.31
C VAL A 67 0.11 -14.35 2.30
N ALA A 68 0.96 -14.18 3.32
CA ALA A 68 1.16 -15.16 4.39
C ALA A 68 0.90 -14.52 5.76
N SER A 69 0.51 -15.34 6.72
CA SER A 69 0.29 -14.94 8.11
C SER A 69 1.41 -15.44 9.01
N THR A 70 1.56 -14.82 10.17
CA THR A 70 2.57 -15.19 11.17
C THR A 70 2.11 -16.32 12.10
N SER A 71 0.80 -16.59 12.21
CA SER A 71 0.23 -17.48 13.24
C SER A 71 -0.83 -18.49 12.73
N GLY A 72 -0.70 -19.00 11.50
CA GLY A 72 -1.64 -19.98 10.92
C GLY A 72 -2.69 -19.33 10.02
N SER A 73 -3.67 -20.08 9.51
CA SER A 73 -4.55 -19.56 8.45
C SER A 73 -5.47 -18.43 8.93
N LEU A 74 -5.39 -17.27 8.26
CA LEU A 74 -6.19 -16.07 8.53
C LEU A 74 -7.01 -15.71 7.31
N ARG A 75 -8.28 -15.33 7.54
CA ARG A 75 -9.13 -14.81 6.48
C ARG A 75 -8.84 -13.33 6.26
N PHE A 76 -8.65 -12.92 5.01
CA PHE A 76 -8.31 -11.54 4.69
C PHE A 76 -9.02 -11.03 3.43
N THR A 77 -8.96 -9.71 3.27
CA THR A 77 -9.49 -8.95 2.13
C THR A 77 -8.36 -8.09 1.57
N PRO A 78 -7.87 -8.37 0.34
CA PRO A 78 -6.97 -7.47 -0.35
C PRO A 78 -7.74 -6.34 -1.03
N ILE A 79 -7.31 -5.10 -0.81
CA ILE A 79 -7.90 -3.89 -1.40
C ILE A 79 -6.78 -3.11 -2.10
N ALA A 80 -6.93 -2.91 -3.40
CA ALA A 80 -6.04 -2.03 -4.15
C ALA A 80 -6.50 -0.57 -4.01
N ALA A 81 -5.58 0.33 -3.69
CA ALA A 81 -5.81 1.75 -3.61
C ALA A 81 -4.77 2.51 -4.46
N SER A 82 -5.24 3.24 -5.46
CA SER A 82 -4.41 4.14 -6.26
C SER A 82 -4.23 5.48 -5.52
N GLY A 83 -3.00 5.88 -5.18
CA GLY A 83 -2.77 7.05 -4.32
C GLY A 83 -3.21 8.39 -4.93
N LYS A 84 -3.15 8.55 -6.26
CA LYS A 84 -3.56 9.79 -6.95
C LYS A 84 -4.99 9.79 -7.52
N GLY A 85 -5.80 8.77 -7.19
CA GLY A 85 -7.10 8.57 -7.81
C GLY A 85 -6.97 8.10 -9.27
N GLY A 86 -7.38 6.86 -9.54
CA GLY A 86 -7.42 6.30 -10.88
C GLY A 86 -7.47 4.78 -10.86
N ASN A 87 -8.19 4.17 -11.79
CA ASN A 87 -8.37 2.71 -11.85
C ASN A 87 -7.17 1.97 -12.50
N TRP A 88 -5.95 2.46 -12.27
CA TRP A 88 -4.74 1.87 -12.82
C TRP A 88 -4.22 0.69 -12.02
N LEU A 89 -4.63 0.54 -10.76
CA LEU A 89 -4.21 -0.58 -9.91
C LEU A 89 -5.42 -1.45 -9.59
N SER A 90 -5.28 -2.75 -9.82
CA SER A 90 -6.29 -3.75 -9.46
C SER A 90 -5.63 -5.01 -8.92
N ILE A 91 -6.41 -5.81 -8.18
CA ILE A 91 -5.95 -7.03 -7.52
C ILE A 91 -6.97 -8.14 -7.71
N SER A 92 -6.47 -9.36 -7.93
CA SER A 92 -7.28 -10.56 -8.08
C SER A 92 -6.64 -11.72 -7.31
N PRO A 93 -7.39 -12.50 -6.52
CA PRO A 93 -8.81 -12.32 -6.24
C PRO A 93 -9.05 -11.11 -5.32
N SER A 94 -10.17 -10.41 -5.53
CA SER A 94 -10.64 -9.27 -4.72
C SER A 94 -12.03 -9.57 -4.15
N GLY A 95 -12.43 -8.81 -3.11
CA GLY A 95 -13.74 -8.96 -2.46
C GLY A 95 -13.64 -9.30 -0.98
N THR A 96 -14.70 -8.97 -0.24
CA THR A 96 -14.75 -9.04 1.23
C THR A 96 -14.60 -10.48 1.72
N GLY A 97 -13.54 -10.73 2.50
CA GLY A 97 -13.22 -12.04 3.05
C GLY A 97 -12.93 -13.08 1.97
N CYS A 98 -12.35 -12.65 0.84
CA CYS A 98 -12.07 -13.49 -0.32
C CYS A 98 -11.28 -14.75 0.00
N CYS A 99 -10.21 -14.61 0.80
CA CYS A 99 -9.13 -15.58 0.76
C CYS A 99 -8.52 -15.85 2.14
N PHE A 100 -7.84 -16.99 2.25
CA PHE A 100 -7.22 -17.48 3.47
C PHE A 100 -5.70 -17.58 3.30
N THR A 101 -4.91 -17.13 4.27
CA THR A 101 -3.45 -17.30 4.19
C THR A 101 -3.04 -18.77 4.37
N PRO A 102 -1.98 -19.23 3.69
CA PRO A 102 -1.24 -18.55 2.63
C PRO A 102 -1.99 -18.59 1.29
N THR A 103 -2.11 -17.44 0.60
CA THR A 103 -2.71 -17.36 -0.74
C THR A 103 -1.91 -16.41 -1.63
N ASN A 104 -1.74 -16.79 -2.88
CA ASN A 104 -1.17 -15.92 -3.91
C ASN A 104 -2.26 -15.00 -4.46
N VAL A 105 -1.99 -13.70 -4.45
CA VAL A 105 -2.85 -12.69 -5.08
C VAL A 105 -2.07 -12.02 -6.20
N THR A 106 -2.75 -11.72 -7.30
CA THR A 106 -2.18 -11.17 -8.52
C THR A 106 -2.53 -9.70 -8.62
N VAL A 107 -1.51 -8.88 -8.78
CA VAL A 107 -1.61 -7.43 -8.90
C VAL A 107 -1.50 -7.07 -10.37
N HIS A 108 -2.48 -6.32 -10.86
CA HIS A 108 -2.55 -5.85 -12.23
C HIS A 108 -2.42 -4.32 -12.25
N ALA A 109 -1.53 -3.83 -13.09
CA ALA A 109 -1.42 -2.41 -13.38
C ALA A 109 -1.87 -2.11 -14.82
N ASN A 110 -2.73 -1.11 -14.98
CA ASN A 110 -3.21 -0.62 -16.27
C ASN A 110 -2.63 0.77 -16.52
N ALA A 111 -1.68 0.86 -17.45
CA ALA A 111 -1.05 2.12 -17.86
C ALA A 111 -1.54 2.62 -19.23
N SER A 112 -2.57 1.98 -19.80
CA SER A 112 -3.06 2.30 -21.16
C SER A 112 -3.54 3.75 -21.28
N ALA A 113 -4.19 4.28 -20.23
CA ALA A 113 -4.68 5.65 -20.17
C ALA A 113 -3.79 6.59 -19.33
N LEU A 114 -2.62 6.12 -18.90
CA LEU A 114 -1.72 6.90 -18.05
C LEU A 114 -0.70 7.67 -18.88
N ALA A 115 -0.44 8.92 -18.48
CA ALA A 115 0.65 9.71 -19.01
C ALA A 115 2.00 9.18 -18.50
N VAL A 116 3.08 9.62 -19.14
CA VAL A 116 4.44 9.34 -18.67
C VAL A 116 4.63 9.94 -17.28
N GLY A 117 5.16 9.16 -16.34
CA GLY A 117 5.38 9.59 -14.97
C GLY A 117 5.38 8.46 -13.95
N THR A 118 5.53 8.83 -12.69
CA THR A 118 5.52 7.91 -11.55
C THR A 118 4.16 7.93 -10.85
N TYR A 119 3.56 6.75 -10.75
CA TYR A 119 2.29 6.50 -10.09
C TYR A 119 2.54 5.68 -8.83
N VAL A 120 2.03 6.18 -7.71
CA VAL A 120 2.15 5.52 -6.40
C VAL A 120 0.77 5.05 -5.96
N GLY A 121 0.70 3.81 -5.50
CA GLY A 121 -0.48 3.18 -4.95
C GLY A 121 -0.08 2.24 -3.82
N GLU A 122 -1.07 1.56 -3.27
CA GLU A 122 -0.88 0.61 -2.18
C GLU A 122 -1.90 -0.51 -2.27
N ILE A 123 -1.55 -1.65 -1.70
CA ILE A 123 -2.44 -2.78 -1.49
C ILE A 123 -2.59 -2.95 0.01
N ASN A 124 -3.81 -2.71 0.49
CA ASN A 124 -4.17 -2.90 1.87
C ASN A 124 -4.77 -4.30 2.04
N VAL A 125 -4.06 -5.16 2.77
CA VAL A 125 -4.51 -6.49 3.16
C VAL A 125 -5.12 -6.36 4.55
N ILE A 126 -6.43 -6.56 4.66
CA ILE A 126 -7.18 -6.39 5.91
C ILE A 126 -7.66 -7.75 6.39
N GLU A 127 -7.33 -8.10 7.62
CA GLU A 127 -7.82 -9.29 8.30
C GLU A 127 -9.32 -9.17 8.59
N PHE A 128 -10.06 -10.26 8.36
CA PHE A 128 -11.47 -10.35 8.69
C PHE A 128 -11.66 -10.73 10.17
N ALA A 129 -11.31 -9.80 11.07
CA ALA A 129 -11.46 -9.93 12.52
C ALA A 129 -11.94 -8.62 13.16
N ASN A 130 -12.29 -8.65 14.45
CA ASN A 130 -12.66 -7.45 15.21
C ASN A 130 -11.92 -7.42 16.57
N PRO A 131 -10.93 -6.53 16.77
CA PRO A 131 -10.39 -5.57 15.81
C PRO A 131 -9.49 -6.24 14.76
N GLY A 132 -9.73 -5.98 13.47
CA GLY A 132 -8.93 -6.53 12.39
C GLY A 132 -7.58 -5.85 12.28
N LYS A 133 -6.52 -6.63 12.02
CA LYS A 133 -5.21 -6.10 11.67
C LYS A 133 -5.10 -5.88 10.17
N SER A 134 -4.16 -5.03 9.76
CA SER A 134 -3.92 -4.78 8.34
C SER A 134 -2.44 -4.68 8.02
N MET A 135 -2.12 -4.94 6.77
CA MET A 135 -0.78 -4.81 6.20
C MET A 135 -0.86 -4.04 4.89
N THR A 136 -0.01 -3.04 4.74
CA THR A 136 0.05 -2.18 3.56
C THR A 136 1.27 -2.52 2.73
N ILE A 137 1.06 -2.83 1.46
CA ILE A 137 2.11 -3.13 0.49
C ILE A 137 2.17 -1.96 -0.49
N PRO A 138 3.24 -1.15 -0.49
CA PRO A 138 3.36 -0.05 -1.43
C PRO A 138 3.57 -0.58 -2.87
N VAL A 139 2.96 0.10 -3.83
CA VAL A 139 3.06 -0.19 -5.27
C VAL A 139 3.55 1.05 -6.00
N VAL A 140 4.57 0.89 -6.82
CA VAL A 140 5.13 1.96 -7.65
C VAL A 140 5.04 1.53 -9.11
N LEU A 141 4.45 2.37 -9.96
CA LEU A 141 4.39 2.18 -11.40
C LEU A 141 5.16 3.31 -12.08
N HIS A 142 6.16 2.95 -12.87
CA HIS A 142 6.91 3.85 -13.74
C HIS A 142 6.41 3.70 -15.17
N VAL A 143 5.88 4.79 -15.73
CA VAL A 143 5.48 4.88 -17.13
C VAL A 143 6.53 5.71 -17.84
N THR A 144 7.32 5.11 -18.72
CA THR A 144 8.30 5.80 -19.56
C THR A 144 7.70 6.16 -20.92
N ALA A 145 8.26 7.16 -21.59
CA ALA A 145 7.90 7.42 -22.98
C ALA A 145 8.37 6.23 -23.85
N THR A 146 7.50 5.77 -24.75
CA THR A 146 7.97 4.99 -25.91
C THR A 146 8.73 5.96 -26.79
N THR A 147 10.06 5.98 -26.72
CA THR A 147 10.84 6.58 -27.81
C THR A 147 10.48 5.78 -29.05
N PRO A 148 9.91 6.37 -30.12
CA PRO A 148 9.90 5.66 -31.40
C PRO A 148 11.36 5.31 -31.68
N ALA A 149 11.61 4.04 -32.00
CA ALA A 149 12.88 3.67 -32.63
C ALA A 149 12.90 4.44 -33.95
N ASN A 150 13.48 5.63 -33.94
CA ASN A 150 13.77 6.39 -35.14
C ASN A 150 14.86 5.56 -35.82
N GLY A 151 14.42 4.70 -36.74
CA GLY A 151 15.31 4.00 -37.65
C GLY A 151 16.12 5.03 -38.42
N GLU A 152 17.41 4.69 -38.55
CA GLU A 152 18.39 5.18 -39.52
C GLU A 152 18.25 6.62 -40.06
N GLU A 153 19.22 7.45 -39.67
CA GLU A 153 19.84 8.43 -40.57
C GLU A 153 20.28 7.71 -41.86
N PRO A 154 19.86 8.19 -43.05
CA PRO A 154 20.79 8.87 -43.96
C PRO A 154 20.21 10.10 -44.68
#